data_AF-A0A3D3JX51-F1
#
_entry.id   AF-A0A3D3JX51-F1
#
_cell.length_a   1.000
_cell.length_b   1.000
_cell.length_c   1.000
_cell.angle_alpha   90.00
_cell.angle_beta   90.00
_cell.angle_gamma   90.00
#
_symmetry.space_group_name_H-M   'P 1'
#
loop_
_entity.id
_entity.type
_entity.pdbx_description
1 polymer ?
#
loop_
_entity_poly.entity_id
_entity_poly.type
_entity_poly.pdbx_seq_one_letter_code
_entity_poly.pdbx_strand_id
1 'polypeptide(L)'
;WFRLPECQELLQTASAMTSVVLVQDWPAVNELLHDRRLPDDAVFMPGHSMDFLAGSQIPDELRRRHVGTSRLVDAIFRIQYSLWSLHSVYGFRSWPMSEKELGQQLRERIHDSIVPGSHSTTAEAVSAYECWEWQDRLAKFNANVVRVYEHFGNDWLLPYWEREVMDFWLRVPLEWRRDKQFYHDYIDGLSGDLPPPLAGSVVNSFARIARRLGVFDPARRAYVAMRRASGDRIYDHPIGWFGIVDRDRFADLYTGNEGIYSFLALAQLKLL
;
A
#
# COMPACT_ATOMS: atom_id res chain seq x y z
N TRP A 1 -1.24 -8.99 20.69
CA TRP A 1 -1.37 -10.11 19.74
C TRP A 1 -0.10 -10.35 18.91
N PHE A 2 0.66 -9.32 18.49
CA PHE A 2 1.92 -9.52 17.74
C PHE A 2 2.90 -10.53 18.36
N ARG A 3 2.99 -10.58 19.69
CA ARG A 3 3.92 -11.48 20.42
C ARG A 3 3.40 -12.92 20.54
N LEU A 4 2.20 -13.22 20.04
CA LEU A 4 1.65 -14.58 20.06
C LEU A 4 2.44 -15.47 19.08
N PRO A 5 2.76 -16.73 19.44
CA PRO A 5 3.51 -17.65 18.59
C PRO A 5 2.93 -17.80 17.18
N GLU A 6 1.61 -17.91 17.06
CA GLU A 6 0.88 -18.10 15.81
C GLU A 6 1.03 -16.87 14.89
N CYS A 7 0.94 -15.67 15.47
CA CYS A 7 1.21 -14.45 14.72
C CYS A 7 2.68 -14.37 14.25
N GLN A 8 3.63 -14.80 15.08
CA GLN A 8 5.05 -14.81 14.70
C GLN A 8 5.33 -15.82 13.58
N GLU A 9 4.67 -16.97 13.60
CA GLU A 9 4.74 -17.97 12.54
C GLU A 9 4.22 -17.42 11.21
N LEU A 10 3.06 -16.74 11.21
CA LEU A 10 2.54 -16.07 10.01
C LEU A 10 3.56 -15.06 9.47
N LEU A 11 4.13 -14.20 10.33
CA LEU A 11 5.08 -13.18 9.90
C LEU A 11 6.33 -13.77 9.22
N GLN A 12 6.76 -14.97 9.64
CA GLN A 12 7.90 -15.68 9.05
C GLN A 12 7.53 -16.35 7.72
N THR A 13 6.37 -17.00 7.65
CA THR A 13 5.97 -17.86 6.53
C THR A 13 5.32 -17.07 5.38
N ALA A 14 4.48 -16.09 5.68
CA ALA A 14 3.70 -15.36 4.67
C ALA A 14 4.54 -14.36 3.87
N SER A 15 5.69 -13.93 4.37
CA SER A 15 6.47 -12.87 3.73
C SER A 15 7.09 -13.28 2.38
N ALA A 16 7.27 -14.59 2.16
CA ALA A 16 7.90 -15.20 0.98
C ALA A 16 9.23 -14.55 0.54
N MET A 17 9.92 -13.82 1.44
CA MET A 17 11.09 -12.99 1.17
C MET A 17 10.91 -11.93 0.06
N THR A 18 9.68 -11.62 -0.32
CA THR A 18 9.36 -10.67 -1.40
C THR A 18 8.68 -9.39 -0.91
N SER A 19 8.02 -9.42 0.24
CA SER A 19 7.31 -8.28 0.83
C SER A 19 7.17 -8.43 2.35
N VAL A 20 6.71 -7.37 3.01
CA VAL A 20 6.24 -7.46 4.41
C VAL A 20 4.83 -8.06 4.44
N VAL A 21 4.45 -8.73 5.53
CA VAL A 21 3.12 -9.37 5.64
C VAL A 21 2.04 -8.32 5.92
N LEU A 22 0.92 -8.39 5.19
CA LEU A 22 -0.26 -7.59 5.48
C LEU A 22 -1.05 -8.22 6.64
N VAL A 23 -0.56 -7.98 7.85
CA VAL A 23 -1.02 -8.65 9.08
C VAL A 23 -2.30 -8.05 9.70
N GLN A 24 -2.93 -7.09 9.02
CA GLN A 24 -3.99 -6.28 9.63
C GLN A 24 -5.24 -7.07 9.98
N ASP A 25 -5.55 -8.11 9.20
CA ASP A 25 -6.74 -8.92 9.40
C ASP A 25 -6.54 -9.95 10.52
N TRP A 26 -5.27 -10.24 10.88
CA TRP A 26 -4.93 -11.33 11.80
C TRP A 26 -5.69 -11.26 13.12
N PRO A 27 -5.78 -10.12 13.85
CA PRO A 27 -6.47 -10.08 15.14
C PRO A 27 -7.95 -10.41 15.03
N ALA A 28 -8.61 -9.91 13.98
CA ALA A 28 -10.03 -10.12 13.75
C ALA A 28 -10.32 -11.57 13.34
N VAL A 29 -9.54 -12.12 12.41
CA VAL A 29 -9.67 -13.53 11.99
C VAL A 29 -9.41 -14.46 13.17
N ASN A 30 -8.34 -14.19 13.93
CA ASN A 30 -8.01 -14.94 15.13
C ASN A 30 -9.19 -14.96 16.11
N GLU A 31 -9.74 -13.80 16.48
CA GLU A 31 -10.86 -13.70 17.41
C GLU A 31 -12.12 -14.42 16.89
N LEU A 32 -12.49 -14.18 15.62
CA LEU A 32 -13.68 -14.79 15.02
C LEU A 32 -13.63 -16.31 15.01
N LEU A 33 -12.47 -16.90 14.73
CA LEU A 33 -12.30 -18.36 14.70
C LEU A 33 -12.19 -18.95 16.11
N HIS A 34 -11.43 -18.31 17.02
CA HIS A 34 -11.33 -18.76 18.41
C HIS A 34 -12.69 -18.77 19.11
N ASP A 35 -13.52 -17.74 18.86
CA ASP A 35 -14.86 -17.62 19.42
C ASP A 35 -15.92 -18.44 18.66
N ARG A 36 -15.52 -19.17 17.61
CA ARG A 36 -16.42 -19.95 16.73
C ARG A 36 -17.57 -19.14 16.16
N ARG A 37 -17.27 -17.89 15.79
CA ARG A 37 -18.23 -16.94 15.17
C ARG A 37 -18.34 -17.11 13.66
N LEU A 38 -17.51 -17.97 13.08
CA LEU A 38 -17.53 -18.37 11.68
C LEU A 38 -17.65 -19.90 11.60
N PRO A 39 -18.30 -20.43 10.55
CA PRO A 39 -18.20 -21.84 10.19
C PRO A 39 -16.74 -22.26 9.94
N ASP A 40 -16.42 -23.52 10.21
CA ASP A 40 -15.08 -24.08 9.97
C ASP A 40 -14.70 -24.06 8.47
N ASP A 41 -15.70 -24.11 7.59
CA ASP A 41 -15.57 -24.04 6.12
C ASP A 41 -15.81 -22.63 5.56
N ALA A 42 -15.71 -21.59 6.41
CA ALA A 42 -15.84 -20.22 5.95
C ALA A 42 -14.78 -19.87 4.88
N VAL A 43 -15.23 -19.20 3.83
CA VAL A 43 -14.39 -18.66 2.75
C VAL A 43 -14.26 -17.16 2.91
N PHE A 44 -13.03 -16.65 2.99
CA PHE A 44 -12.75 -15.21 3.08
C PHE A 44 -12.70 -14.56 1.70
N MET A 45 -13.39 -13.43 1.53
CA MET A 45 -13.43 -12.70 0.27
C MET A 45 -13.06 -11.23 0.51
N PRO A 46 -11.77 -10.88 0.59
CA PRO A 46 -11.36 -9.50 0.81
C PRO A 46 -11.71 -8.63 -0.40
N GLY A 47 -12.31 -7.47 -0.14
CA GLY A 47 -12.74 -6.52 -1.16
C GLY A 47 -11.65 -5.57 -1.67
N HIS A 48 -10.37 -5.93 -1.57
CA HIS A 48 -9.27 -5.05 -1.95
C HIS A 48 -9.08 -4.94 -3.47
N SER A 49 -8.34 -3.92 -3.92
CA SER A 49 -7.83 -3.74 -5.29
C SER A 49 -8.84 -3.34 -6.38
N MET A 50 -10.14 -3.32 -6.11
CA MET A 50 -11.12 -2.76 -7.04
C MET A 50 -10.86 -1.27 -7.32
N ASP A 51 -10.45 -0.52 -6.29
CA ASP A 51 -10.12 0.88 -6.42
C ASP A 51 -8.89 1.11 -7.32
N PHE A 52 -7.90 0.21 -7.27
CA PHE A 52 -6.76 0.21 -8.17
C PHE A 52 -7.19 0.04 -9.63
N LEU A 53 -8.01 -0.97 -9.94
CA LEU A 53 -8.53 -1.18 -11.30
C LEU A 53 -9.32 0.03 -11.80
N ALA A 54 -10.06 0.66 -10.90
CA ALA A 54 -10.78 1.90 -11.15
C ALA A 54 -9.88 3.16 -11.26
N GLY A 55 -8.56 3.04 -11.09
CA GLY A 55 -7.60 4.12 -11.29
C GLY A 55 -7.27 4.98 -10.06
N SER A 56 -7.50 4.47 -8.84
CA SER A 56 -7.20 5.20 -7.59
C SER A 56 -5.71 5.45 -7.38
N GLN A 57 -4.86 4.57 -7.89
CA GLN A 57 -3.41 4.57 -7.65
C GLN A 57 -2.63 5.28 -8.76
N ILE A 58 -3.32 5.80 -9.79
CA ILE A 58 -2.68 6.56 -10.88
C ILE A 58 -2.03 7.83 -10.31
N PRO A 59 -0.69 7.97 -10.36
CA PRO A 59 0.00 9.10 -9.76
C PRO A 59 -0.30 10.43 -10.47
N ASP A 60 -0.54 11.49 -9.69
CA ASP A 60 -0.83 12.84 -10.19
C ASP A 60 0.24 13.38 -11.17
N GLU A 61 1.49 12.97 -10.98
CA GLU A 61 2.63 13.36 -11.79
C GLU A 61 2.65 12.69 -13.18
N LEU A 62 2.15 11.45 -13.29
CA LEU A 62 2.02 10.76 -14.57
C LEU A 62 0.82 11.31 -15.36
N ARG A 63 -0.19 11.88 -14.68
CA ARG A 63 -1.40 12.45 -15.29
C ARG A 63 -1.20 13.74 -16.09
N ARG A 64 -0.11 14.48 -15.87
CA ARG A 64 -0.03 15.91 -16.24
C ARG A 64 0.97 16.25 -17.34
N ARG A 65 1.88 15.35 -17.72
CA ARG A 65 2.98 15.66 -18.64
C ARG A 65 3.29 14.47 -19.54
N HIS A 66 3.88 14.75 -20.70
CA HIS A 66 4.59 13.75 -21.50
C HIS A 66 5.61 13.06 -20.59
N VAL A 67 5.51 11.74 -20.49
CA VAL A 67 6.38 10.91 -19.68
C VAL A 67 7.29 10.20 -20.67
N GLY A 68 8.57 10.07 -20.33
CA GLY A 68 9.44 9.10 -20.98
C GLY A 68 9.81 8.04 -19.95
N THR A 69 10.36 6.91 -20.38
CA THR A 69 10.70 5.78 -19.48
C THR A 69 11.47 6.21 -18.23
N SER A 70 12.46 7.09 -18.35
CA SER A 70 13.20 7.61 -17.19
C SER A 70 12.31 8.30 -16.14
N ARG A 71 11.32 9.11 -16.56
CA ARG A 71 10.38 9.75 -15.62
C ARG A 71 9.43 8.76 -14.98
N LEU A 72 9.02 7.71 -15.71
CA LEU A 72 8.21 6.62 -15.17
C LEU A 72 9.00 5.86 -14.09
N VAL A 73 10.26 5.50 -14.37
CA VAL A 73 11.16 4.89 -13.39
C VAL A 73 11.31 5.77 -12.16
N ASP A 74 11.49 7.08 -12.34
CA ASP A 74 11.62 8.01 -11.23
C ASP A 74 10.35 8.17 -10.39
N ALA A 75 9.20 8.11 -11.05
CA ALA A 75 7.89 8.10 -10.39
C ALA A 75 7.72 6.86 -9.53
N ILE A 76 7.93 5.67 -10.11
CA ILE A 76 7.84 4.38 -9.40
C ILE A 76 8.78 4.38 -8.20
N PHE A 77 10.05 4.76 -8.39
CA PHE A 77 11.00 4.80 -7.30
C PHE A 77 10.52 5.70 -6.15
N ARG A 78 10.12 6.94 -6.45
CA ARG A 78 9.67 7.89 -5.41
C ARG A 78 8.42 7.42 -4.67
N ILE A 79 7.48 6.80 -5.38
CA ILE A 79 6.17 6.43 -4.84
C ILE A 79 6.25 5.12 -4.06
N GLN A 80 6.99 4.14 -4.58
CA GLN A 80 6.94 2.75 -4.10
C GLN A 80 8.12 2.42 -3.17
N TYR A 81 9.22 3.20 -3.21
CA TYR A 81 10.36 3.07 -2.30
C TYR A 81 10.35 4.18 -1.25
N SER A 82 9.23 4.32 -0.55
CA SER A 82 8.97 5.45 0.36
C SER A 82 8.79 5.07 1.83
N LEU A 83 8.92 3.80 2.21
CA LEU A 83 8.76 3.37 3.61
C LEU A 83 9.82 3.98 4.53
N TRP A 84 11.05 4.09 4.02
CA TRP A 84 12.20 4.72 4.67
C TRP A 84 13.01 5.47 3.61
N SER A 85 13.61 6.60 4.00
CA SER A 85 14.58 7.27 3.12
C SER A 85 15.82 6.40 2.97
N LEU A 86 16.52 6.49 1.83
CA LEU A 86 17.78 5.75 1.67
C LEU A 86 18.77 6.13 2.78
N HIS A 87 18.89 7.42 3.11
CA HIS A 87 19.67 7.88 4.26
C HIS A 87 19.33 7.13 5.57
N SER A 88 18.05 6.96 5.89
CA SER A 88 17.61 6.20 7.07
C SER A 88 18.06 4.74 6.99
N VAL A 89 17.96 4.11 5.83
CA VAL A 89 18.39 2.72 5.61
C VAL A 89 19.89 2.54 5.85
N TYR A 90 20.71 3.54 5.49
CA TYR A 90 22.14 3.55 5.81
C TYR A 90 22.42 3.78 7.30
N GLY A 91 21.53 4.47 8.00
CA GLY A 91 21.57 4.60 9.47
C GLY A 91 21.30 3.27 10.18
N PHE A 92 20.53 2.36 9.58
CA PHE A 92 20.23 1.05 10.18
C PHE A 92 21.29 -0.01 9.90
N ARG A 93 21.99 0.09 8.77
CA ARG A 93 22.97 -0.91 8.34
C ARG A 93 24.04 -0.29 7.46
N SER A 94 25.29 -0.69 7.67
CA SER A 94 26.38 -0.36 6.75
C SER A 94 26.25 -1.15 5.44
N TRP A 95 26.29 -0.45 4.31
CA TRP A 95 26.25 -1.04 2.98
C TRP A 95 27.58 -0.85 2.26
N PRO A 96 27.99 -1.80 1.40
CA PRO A 96 29.27 -1.73 0.69
C PRO A 96 29.31 -0.68 -0.42
N MET A 97 28.16 -0.10 -0.78
CA MET A 97 28.02 0.92 -1.81
C MET A 97 27.47 2.21 -1.21
N SER A 98 27.66 3.33 -1.90
CA SER A 98 27.08 4.62 -1.55
C SER A 98 25.57 4.68 -1.78
N GLU A 99 24.90 5.60 -1.08
CA GLU A 99 23.46 5.86 -1.23
C GLU A 99 23.07 6.14 -2.69
N LYS A 100 23.94 6.85 -3.43
CA LYS A 100 23.73 7.16 -4.85
C LYS A 100 23.77 5.91 -5.72
N GLU A 101 24.73 5.01 -5.47
CA GLU A 101 24.85 3.75 -6.21
C GLU A 101 23.65 2.84 -5.94
N LEU A 102 23.21 2.73 -4.69
CA LEU A 102 22.01 1.95 -4.35
C LEU A 102 20.77 2.52 -5.06
N GLY A 103 20.58 3.85 -5.00
CA GLY A 103 19.48 4.51 -5.70
C GLY A 103 19.49 4.26 -7.21
N GLN A 104 20.67 4.24 -7.82
CA GLN A 104 20.83 3.94 -9.25
C GLN A 104 20.49 2.47 -9.57
N GLN A 105 20.98 1.51 -8.79
CA GLN A 105 20.66 0.09 -9.00
C GLN A 105 19.17 -0.21 -8.84
N LEU A 106 18.50 0.44 -7.88
CA LEU A 106 17.06 0.31 -7.72
C LEU A 106 16.29 0.86 -8.92
N ARG A 107 16.74 1.98 -9.50
CA ARG A 107 16.15 2.53 -10.74
C ARG A 107 16.37 1.63 -11.94
N GLU A 108 17.55 1.02 -12.07
CA GLU A 108 17.86 0.04 -13.12
C GLU A 108 16.96 -1.18 -13.00
N ARG A 109 16.79 -1.73 -11.78
CA ARG A 109 15.85 -2.83 -11.54
C ARG A 109 14.41 -2.47 -11.89
N ILE A 110 13.97 -1.25 -11.57
CA ILE A 110 12.64 -0.77 -11.97
C ILE A 110 12.56 -0.70 -13.50
N HIS A 111 13.54 -0.08 -14.15
CA HIS A 111 13.61 0.01 -15.61
C HIS A 111 13.47 -1.35 -16.29
N ASP A 112 14.21 -2.35 -15.80
CA ASP A 112 14.23 -3.69 -16.38
C ASP A 112 12.96 -4.51 -16.11
N SER A 113 12.14 -4.10 -15.14
CA SER A 113 10.85 -4.74 -14.83
C SER A 113 9.65 -4.05 -15.46
N ILE A 114 9.83 -2.90 -16.09
CA ILE A 114 8.76 -2.25 -16.86
C ILE A 114 8.61 -2.97 -18.19
N VAL A 115 7.36 -3.17 -18.62
CA VAL A 115 7.05 -3.74 -19.94
C VAL A 115 7.71 -2.92 -21.07
N PRO A 116 8.35 -3.55 -22.08
CA PRO A 116 8.97 -2.80 -23.17
C PRO A 116 7.96 -1.96 -23.97
N GLY A 117 8.30 -0.70 -24.26
CA GLY A 117 7.42 0.22 -24.99
C GLY A 117 7.98 1.64 -25.12
N SER A 118 7.35 2.47 -25.95
CA SER A 118 7.69 3.88 -26.15
C SER A 118 7.41 4.73 -24.89
N HIS A 119 6.38 4.35 -24.11
CA HIS A 119 5.89 5.07 -22.93
C HIS A 119 5.74 6.58 -23.15
N SER A 120 5.49 6.99 -24.39
CA SER A 120 5.62 8.37 -24.86
C SER A 120 4.39 9.19 -24.52
N THR A 121 3.22 8.56 -24.52
CA THR A 121 1.96 9.20 -24.13
C THR A 121 1.67 8.99 -22.65
N THR A 122 0.85 9.87 -22.07
CA THR A 122 0.33 9.70 -20.70
C THR A 122 -0.41 8.37 -20.54
N ALA A 123 -1.18 7.94 -21.54
CA ALA A 123 -1.89 6.66 -21.48
C ALA A 123 -0.91 5.48 -21.42
N GLU A 124 0.09 5.44 -22.31
CA GLU A 124 1.12 4.38 -22.32
C GLU A 124 1.89 4.33 -21.00
N ALA A 125 2.30 5.49 -20.45
CA ALA A 125 3.04 5.56 -19.20
C ALA A 125 2.21 5.12 -17.98
N VAL A 126 0.92 5.49 -17.94
CA VAL A 126 0.01 5.03 -16.88
C VAL A 126 -0.24 3.53 -17.00
N SER A 127 -0.49 3.00 -18.19
CA SER A 127 -0.65 1.55 -18.39
C SER A 127 0.60 0.78 -17.98
N ALA A 128 1.80 1.28 -18.31
CA ALA A 128 3.06 0.67 -17.89
C ALA A 128 3.27 0.74 -16.38
N TYR A 129 2.93 1.86 -15.75
CA TYR A 129 2.96 2.02 -14.29
C TYR A 129 2.02 1.01 -13.60
N GLU A 130 0.76 0.94 -14.03
CA GLU A 130 -0.25 0.06 -13.44
C GLU A 130 0.12 -1.42 -13.65
N CYS A 131 0.65 -1.76 -14.84
CA CYS A 131 1.16 -3.10 -15.11
C CYS A 131 2.32 -3.45 -14.16
N TRP A 132 3.27 -2.54 -13.96
CA TRP A 132 4.36 -2.72 -13.01
C TRP A 132 3.84 -2.85 -11.57
N GLU A 133 2.92 -1.99 -11.14
CA GLU A 133 2.34 -2.01 -9.78
C GLU A 133 1.56 -3.30 -9.53
N TRP A 134 0.84 -3.80 -10.55
CA TRP A 134 0.17 -5.09 -10.51
C TRP A 134 1.15 -6.26 -10.31
N GLN A 135 2.22 -6.34 -11.12
CA GLN A 135 3.22 -7.41 -11.05
C GLN A 135 4.08 -7.35 -9.78
N ASP A 136 4.35 -6.16 -9.27
CA ASP A 136 5.22 -5.95 -8.13
C ASP A 136 4.39 -5.84 -6.84
N ARG A 137 3.94 -4.63 -6.49
CA ARG A 137 3.29 -4.38 -5.21
C ARG A 137 2.00 -5.18 -5.01
N LEU A 138 1.09 -5.22 -5.98
CA LEU A 138 -0.20 -5.86 -5.75
C LEU A 138 -0.07 -7.37 -5.66
N ALA A 139 0.73 -8.00 -6.53
CA ALA A 139 0.99 -9.43 -6.46
C ALA A 139 1.77 -9.84 -5.21
N LYS A 140 2.80 -9.08 -4.82
CA LYS A 140 3.69 -9.46 -3.71
C LYS A 140 3.15 -9.06 -2.35
N PHE A 141 2.41 -7.96 -2.24
CA PHE A 141 1.99 -7.38 -0.97
C PHE A 141 0.48 -7.45 -0.76
N ASN A 142 -0.32 -6.88 -1.67
CA ASN A 142 -1.77 -6.78 -1.46
C ASN A 142 -2.47 -8.14 -1.55
N ALA A 143 -2.20 -8.92 -2.60
CA ALA A 143 -2.75 -10.27 -2.75
C ALA A 143 -2.26 -11.20 -1.63
N ASN A 144 -1.11 -10.89 -1.02
CA ASN A 144 -0.53 -11.68 0.05
C ASN A 144 -1.27 -11.55 1.39
N VAL A 145 -2.28 -10.69 1.50
CA VAL A 145 -3.19 -10.66 2.67
C VAL A 145 -3.85 -12.02 2.92
N VAL A 146 -4.11 -12.78 1.86
CA VAL A 146 -4.83 -14.06 1.95
C VAL A 146 -4.06 -15.12 2.76
N ARG A 147 -2.74 -14.92 2.96
CA ARG A 147 -1.93 -15.80 3.81
C ARG A 147 -2.39 -15.80 5.26
N VAL A 148 -3.05 -14.73 5.71
CA VAL A 148 -3.69 -14.72 7.03
C VAL A 148 -4.74 -15.82 7.09
N TYR A 149 -5.59 -15.96 6.07
CA TYR A 149 -6.68 -16.93 6.06
C TYR A 149 -6.15 -18.36 5.88
N GLU A 150 -5.18 -18.56 4.99
CA GLU A 150 -4.53 -19.86 4.80
C GLU A 150 -3.83 -20.36 6.08
N HIS A 151 -3.22 -19.44 6.84
CA HIS A 151 -2.58 -19.78 8.11
C HIS A 151 -3.57 -20.34 9.14
N PHE A 152 -4.84 -19.92 9.07
CA PHE A 152 -5.92 -20.50 9.88
C PHE A 152 -6.63 -21.69 9.21
N GLY A 153 -6.19 -22.11 8.01
CA GLY A 153 -6.75 -23.24 7.29
C GLY A 153 -8.03 -22.92 6.49
N ASN A 154 -8.35 -21.64 6.29
CA ASN A 154 -9.52 -21.21 5.54
C ASN A 154 -9.20 -20.94 4.07
N ASP A 155 -10.18 -21.23 3.21
CA ASP A 155 -10.15 -20.88 1.80
C ASP A 155 -10.43 -19.39 1.57
N TRP A 156 -10.07 -18.90 0.39
CA TRP A 156 -10.22 -17.50 0.04
C TRP A 156 -10.57 -17.29 -1.44
N LEU A 157 -11.19 -16.15 -1.73
CA LEU A 157 -11.52 -15.71 -3.08
C LEU A 157 -11.07 -14.26 -3.31
N LEU A 158 -10.57 -13.97 -4.50
CA LEU A 158 -10.18 -12.64 -4.93
C LEU A 158 -10.99 -12.21 -6.16
N PRO A 159 -12.28 -11.88 -6.01
CA PRO A 159 -13.20 -11.69 -7.13
C PRO A 159 -12.77 -10.56 -8.08
N TYR A 160 -12.08 -9.54 -7.56
CA TYR A 160 -11.61 -8.42 -8.38
C TYR A 160 -10.39 -8.77 -9.25
N TRP A 161 -9.74 -9.91 -9.00
CA TRP A 161 -8.65 -10.42 -9.84
C TRP A 161 -9.12 -11.46 -10.86
N GLU A 162 -10.42 -11.74 -10.92
CA GLU A 162 -11.00 -12.58 -11.96
C GLU A 162 -10.77 -11.99 -13.36
N ARG A 163 -10.58 -12.88 -14.33
CA ARG A 163 -10.22 -12.49 -15.70
C ARG A 163 -11.25 -11.55 -16.31
N GLU A 164 -12.54 -11.82 -16.10
CA GLU A 164 -13.64 -11.05 -16.67
C GLU A 164 -13.64 -9.61 -16.15
N VAL A 165 -13.34 -9.43 -14.86
CA VAL A 165 -13.23 -8.11 -14.22
C VAL A 165 -12.02 -7.37 -14.77
N MET A 166 -10.87 -8.04 -14.84
CA MET A 166 -9.63 -7.47 -15.38
C MET A 166 -9.80 -7.07 -16.86
N ASP A 167 -10.36 -7.94 -17.69
CA ASP A 167 -10.59 -7.71 -19.13
C ASP A 167 -11.56 -6.55 -19.36
N PHE A 168 -12.55 -6.36 -18.48
CA PHE A 168 -13.38 -5.16 -18.51
C PHE A 168 -12.53 -3.90 -18.29
N TRP A 169 -11.78 -3.83 -17.19
CA TRP A 169 -11.03 -2.61 -16.84
C TRP A 169 -9.88 -2.30 -17.80
N LEU A 170 -9.26 -3.31 -18.40
CA LEU A 170 -8.24 -3.13 -19.45
C LEU A 170 -8.78 -2.39 -20.69
N ARG A 171 -10.09 -2.45 -20.94
CA ARG A 171 -10.75 -1.77 -22.07
C ARG A 171 -11.25 -0.36 -21.70
N VAL A 172 -11.30 -0.01 -20.42
CA VAL A 172 -11.80 1.30 -19.98
C VAL A 172 -10.72 2.36 -20.22
N PRO A 173 -11.00 3.41 -21.02
CA PRO A 173 -10.01 4.44 -21.31
C PRO A 173 -9.56 5.20 -20.06
N LEU A 174 -8.32 5.70 -20.08
CA LEU A 174 -7.71 6.38 -18.94
C LEU A 174 -8.55 7.57 -18.42
N GLU A 175 -9.17 8.32 -19.33
CA GLU A 175 -9.99 9.49 -18.99
C GLU A 175 -11.23 9.13 -18.16
N TRP A 176 -11.73 7.90 -18.25
CA TRP A 176 -12.85 7.39 -17.46
C TRP A 176 -12.38 6.80 -16.11
N ARG A 177 -11.16 6.26 -16.05
CA ARG A 177 -10.55 5.72 -14.82
C ARG A 177 -9.93 6.81 -13.93
N ARG A 178 -9.70 8.00 -14.49
CA ARG A 178 -9.11 9.11 -13.73
C ARG A 178 -9.98 9.46 -12.52
N ASP A 179 -9.34 9.54 -11.36
CA ASP A 179 -9.99 9.85 -10.08
C ASP A 179 -11.18 8.93 -9.73
N LYS A 180 -11.22 7.73 -10.34
CA LYS A 180 -12.31 6.75 -10.26
C LYS A 180 -13.68 7.28 -10.71
N GLN A 181 -13.71 8.25 -11.64
CA GLN A 181 -14.96 8.90 -12.04
C GLN A 181 -16.01 7.90 -12.52
N PHE A 182 -15.66 7.05 -13.49
CA PHE A 182 -16.57 6.03 -14.01
C PHE A 182 -17.08 5.07 -12.92
N TYR A 183 -16.21 4.65 -12.01
CA TYR A 183 -16.59 3.78 -10.90
C TYR A 183 -17.56 4.48 -9.94
N HIS A 184 -17.28 5.73 -9.56
CA HIS A 184 -18.18 6.49 -8.68
C HIS A 184 -19.54 6.72 -9.35
N ASP A 185 -19.57 7.11 -10.63
CA ASP A 185 -20.83 7.32 -11.36
C ASP A 185 -21.66 6.03 -11.44
N TYR A 186 -21.02 4.89 -11.65
CA TYR A 186 -21.69 3.59 -11.64
C TYR A 186 -22.26 3.25 -10.27
N ILE A 187 -21.48 3.39 -9.19
CA ILE A 187 -21.94 3.12 -7.83
C ILE A 187 -23.06 4.10 -7.43
N ASP A 188 -22.93 5.39 -7.74
CA ASP A 188 -23.95 6.41 -7.45
C ASP A 188 -25.28 6.11 -8.16
N GLY A 189 -25.22 5.54 -9.36
CA GLY A 189 -26.40 5.02 -10.05
C GLY A 189 -27.05 3.80 -9.38
N LEU A 190 -26.27 2.99 -8.66
CA LEU A 190 -26.76 1.84 -7.87
C LEU A 190 -27.24 2.27 -6.46
N SER A 191 -26.79 3.42 -5.96
CA SER A 191 -27.04 3.93 -4.60
C SER A 191 -28.52 4.19 -4.26
N GLY A 192 -29.45 4.05 -5.21
CA GLY A 192 -30.87 3.95 -4.89
C GLY A 192 -31.21 2.78 -3.95
N ASP A 193 -30.39 1.71 -3.98
CA ASP A 193 -30.63 0.44 -3.29
C ASP A 193 -29.53 0.03 -2.29
N LEU A 194 -28.46 0.84 -2.12
CA LEU A 194 -27.34 0.51 -1.25
C LEU A 194 -27.27 1.44 -0.02
N PRO A 195 -26.86 0.92 1.16
CA PRO A 195 -26.60 1.77 2.31
C PRO A 195 -25.50 2.79 1.99
N PRO A 196 -25.59 4.02 2.54
CA PRO A 196 -24.61 5.06 2.25
C PRO A 196 -23.20 4.56 2.61
N PRO A 197 -22.18 4.90 1.80
CA PRO A 197 -20.81 4.49 2.09
C PRO A 197 -20.41 4.96 3.49
N LEU A 198 -19.74 4.09 4.25
CA LEU A 198 -19.07 4.48 5.50
C LEU A 198 -18.21 5.71 5.20
N ALA A 199 -18.40 6.79 5.97
CA ALA A 199 -17.83 8.10 5.71
C ALA A 199 -16.29 8.06 5.60
N GLY A 200 -15.81 7.83 4.38
CA GLY A 200 -14.41 7.87 4.00
C GLY A 200 -14.20 9.01 3.02
N SER A 201 -13.05 9.69 3.13
CA SER A 201 -12.55 10.74 2.20
C SER A 201 -12.75 12.22 2.61
N VAL A 202 -12.76 12.55 3.90
CA VAL A 202 -12.50 13.96 4.30
C VAL A 202 -11.03 14.35 4.01
N VAL A 203 -10.10 13.40 4.20
CA VAL A 203 -8.64 13.63 4.08
C VAL A 203 -8.19 13.95 2.66
N ASN A 204 -8.70 13.22 1.65
CA ASN A 204 -8.33 13.47 0.24
C ASN A 204 -8.87 14.81 -0.27
N SER A 205 -10.03 15.24 0.24
CA SER A 205 -10.62 16.54 -0.06
C SER A 205 -9.76 17.68 0.50
N PHE A 206 -9.29 17.56 1.75
CA PHE A 206 -8.37 18.53 2.34
C PHE A 206 -7.03 18.62 1.60
N ALA A 207 -6.43 17.48 1.25
CA ALA A 207 -5.18 17.45 0.48
C ALA A 207 -5.33 18.15 -0.88
N ARG A 208 -6.46 17.91 -1.58
CA ARG A 208 -6.76 18.54 -2.86
C ARG A 208 -6.95 20.05 -2.73
N ILE A 209 -7.67 20.50 -1.70
CA ILE A 209 -7.87 21.93 -1.40
C ILE A 209 -6.53 22.59 -1.06
N ALA A 210 -5.72 21.99 -0.19
CA ALA A 210 -4.42 22.51 0.19
C ALA A 210 -3.47 22.66 -1.01
N ARG A 211 -3.50 21.72 -1.96
CA ARG A 211 -2.76 21.83 -3.23
C ARG A 211 -3.25 22.98 -4.10
N ARG A 212 -4.58 23.16 -4.23
CA ARG A 212 -5.17 24.29 -4.98
C ARG A 212 -4.81 25.65 -4.38
N LEU A 213 -4.72 25.72 -3.06
CA LEU A 213 -4.37 26.94 -2.33
C LEU A 213 -2.84 27.15 -2.18
N GLY A 214 -2.00 26.23 -2.70
CA GLY A 214 -0.54 26.34 -2.58
C GLY A 214 0.02 26.13 -1.17
N VAL A 215 -0.78 25.64 -0.23
CA VAL A 215 -0.41 25.44 1.20
C VAL A 215 -0.17 23.97 1.55
N PHE A 216 -0.04 23.09 0.56
CA PHE A 216 0.11 21.65 0.79
C PHE A 216 1.35 21.32 1.63
N ASP A 217 2.51 21.89 1.30
CA ASP A 217 3.75 21.61 2.03
C ASP A 217 3.73 22.10 3.49
N PRO A 218 3.34 23.35 3.81
CA PRO A 218 3.21 23.77 5.20
C PRO A 218 2.15 22.97 5.96
N ALA A 219 1.01 22.65 5.34
CA ALA A 219 -0.03 21.81 5.96
C ALA A 219 0.50 20.40 6.26
N ARG A 220 1.24 19.80 5.32
CA ARG A 220 1.89 18.49 5.51
C ARG A 220 2.89 18.53 6.66
N ARG A 221 3.73 19.57 6.75
CA ARG A 221 4.69 19.72 7.86
C ARG A 221 3.98 19.84 9.22
N ALA A 222 2.93 20.64 9.30
CA ALA A 222 2.13 20.77 10.51
C ALA A 222 1.47 19.45 10.92
N TYR A 223 0.92 18.70 9.95
CA TYR A 223 0.35 17.38 10.19
C TYR A 223 1.38 16.38 10.73
N VAL A 224 2.57 16.31 10.13
CA VAL A 224 3.65 15.42 10.59
C VAL A 224 4.11 15.79 12.00
N ALA A 225 4.28 17.08 12.30
CA ALA A 225 4.64 17.54 13.64
C ALA A 225 3.59 17.16 14.68
N MET A 226 2.30 17.33 14.36
CA MET A 226 1.19 16.91 15.22
C MET A 226 1.19 15.40 15.46
N ARG A 227 1.44 14.59 14.42
CA ARG A 227 1.56 13.13 14.57
C ARG A 227 2.71 12.75 15.46
N ARG A 228 3.89 13.36 15.27
CA ARG A 228 5.07 13.13 16.12
C ARG A 228 4.79 13.48 17.59
N ALA A 229 4.14 14.62 17.85
CA ALA A 229 3.72 15.00 19.20
C ALA A 229 2.67 14.05 19.79
N SER A 230 1.89 13.38 18.95
CA SER A 230 0.93 12.34 19.34
C SER A 230 1.53 10.93 19.37
N GLY A 231 2.85 10.78 19.40
CA GLY A 231 3.55 9.50 19.27
C GLY A 231 3.03 8.41 20.21
N ASP A 232 2.84 8.72 21.50
CA ASP A 232 2.28 7.77 22.48
C ASP A 232 0.89 7.30 22.09
N ARG A 233 -0.02 8.21 21.74
CA ARG A 233 -1.37 7.85 21.28
C ARG A 233 -1.35 7.02 20.00
N ILE A 234 -0.38 7.25 19.12
CA ILE A 234 -0.23 6.47 17.88
C ILE A 234 0.27 5.06 18.21
N TYR A 235 1.21 4.94 19.15
CA TYR A 235 1.70 3.65 19.63
C TYR A 235 0.59 2.86 20.33
N ASP A 236 -0.16 3.52 21.22
CA ASP A 236 -1.29 2.99 21.98
C ASP A 236 -2.59 2.91 21.17
N HIS A 237 -2.48 2.70 19.86
CA HIS A 237 -3.62 2.43 19.01
C HIS A 237 -4.43 1.25 19.60
N PRO A 238 -5.78 1.28 19.60
CA PRO A 238 -6.59 0.23 20.24
C PRO A 238 -6.32 -1.20 19.75
N ILE A 239 -6.01 -1.33 18.45
CA ILE A 239 -5.63 -2.62 17.84
C ILE A 239 -4.18 -3.01 18.20
N GLY A 240 -3.36 -2.11 18.74
CA GLY A 240 -1.97 -2.38 19.12
C GLY A 240 -1.03 -2.51 17.93
N TRP A 241 -1.26 -1.73 16.85
CA TRP A 241 -0.50 -1.83 15.60
C TRP A 241 1.01 -1.79 15.81
N PHE A 242 1.52 -0.89 16.64
CA PHE A 242 2.95 -0.72 16.82
C PHE A 242 3.56 -1.63 17.89
N GLY A 243 2.81 -2.60 18.43
CA GLY A 243 3.31 -3.56 19.41
C GLY A 243 4.40 -4.52 18.89
N ILE A 244 4.74 -4.44 17.60
CA ILE A 244 5.88 -5.12 16.97
C ILE A 244 7.24 -4.53 17.35
N VAL A 245 7.27 -3.25 17.75
CA VAL A 245 8.49 -2.53 18.15
C VAL A 245 8.35 -2.09 19.60
N ASP A 246 9.41 -2.18 20.40
CA ASP A 246 9.36 -1.69 21.78
C ASP A 246 9.17 -0.18 21.82
N ARG A 247 8.50 0.33 22.86
CA ARG A 247 8.08 1.74 22.95
C ARG A 247 9.25 2.72 22.84
N ASP A 248 10.34 2.45 23.54
CA ASP A 248 11.52 3.32 23.53
C ASP A 248 12.11 3.39 22.11
N ARG A 249 12.22 2.22 21.46
CA ARG A 249 12.69 2.11 20.08
C ARG A 249 11.75 2.79 19.09
N PHE A 250 10.44 2.69 19.29
CA PHE A 250 9.46 3.41 18.50
C PHE A 250 9.63 4.92 18.65
N ALA A 251 9.79 5.43 19.87
CA ALA A 251 9.96 6.85 20.13
C ALA A 251 11.22 7.42 19.46
N ASP A 252 12.30 6.65 19.42
CA ASP A 252 13.55 7.02 18.74
C ASP A 252 13.39 7.08 17.21
N LEU A 253 12.64 6.14 16.64
CA LEU A 253 12.51 5.97 15.19
C LEU A 253 11.36 6.79 14.57
N TYR A 254 10.31 7.10 15.34
CA TYR A 254 9.08 7.68 14.83
C TYR A 254 9.21 9.18 14.57
N THR A 255 9.14 9.57 13.30
CA THR A 255 9.21 10.96 12.86
C THR A 255 7.85 11.59 12.59
N GLY A 256 6.78 10.78 12.63
CA GLY A 256 5.43 11.19 12.23
C GLY A 256 5.06 10.79 10.81
N ASN A 257 5.99 10.26 10.03
CA ASN A 257 5.76 9.82 8.64
C ASN A 257 5.50 8.32 8.54
N GLU A 258 6.04 7.55 9.47
CA GLU A 258 6.08 6.10 9.41
C GLU A 258 4.68 5.51 9.69
N GLY A 259 4.43 4.37 9.07
CA GLY A 259 3.27 3.52 9.33
C GLY A 259 3.73 2.16 9.84
N ILE A 260 2.78 1.27 10.11
CA ILE A 260 3.09 -0.08 10.61
C ILE A 260 4.06 -0.85 9.68
N TYR A 261 3.88 -0.72 8.37
CA TYR A 261 4.74 -1.41 7.39
C TYR A 261 6.20 -0.95 7.42
N SER A 262 6.48 0.29 7.84
CA SER A 262 7.85 0.77 8.05
C SER A 262 8.56 -0.05 9.13
N PHE A 263 7.87 -0.34 10.24
CA PHE A 263 8.43 -1.12 11.36
C PHE A 263 8.43 -2.63 11.07
N LEU A 264 7.41 -3.16 10.38
CA LEU A 264 7.43 -4.54 9.89
C LEU A 264 8.64 -4.82 8.99
N ALA A 265 8.99 -3.89 8.10
CA ALA A 265 10.16 -4.02 7.25
C ALA A 265 11.46 -4.10 8.07
N LEU A 266 11.61 -3.24 9.10
CA LEU A 266 12.79 -3.31 9.98
C LEU A 266 12.82 -4.60 10.81
N ALA A 267 11.68 -5.04 11.33
CA ALA A 267 11.58 -6.29 12.09
C ALA A 267 12.05 -7.48 11.25
N GLN A 268 11.57 -7.57 10.01
CA GLN A 268 11.91 -8.66 9.10
C GLN A 268 13.39 -8.63 8.66
N LEU A 269 13.97 -7.43 8.54
CA LEU A 269 15.40 -7.24 8.28
C LEU A 269 16.27 -7.42 9.53
N LYS A 270 15.68 -7.65 10.71
CA LYS A 270 16.36 -7.74 12.02
C LYS A 270 17.12 -6.45 12.38
N LEU A 271 16.47 -5.31 12.17
CA LEU A 271 17.02 -3.96 12.40
C LEU A 271 16.31 -3.18 13.53
N LEU A 272 15.36 -3.82 14.23
CA LEU A 272 14.69 -3.25 15.40
C LEU A 272 15.50 -3.46 16.67
#